data_AF-A0A1I6BD83-F1
#
_entry.id   AF-A0A1I6BD83-F1
#
_cell.length_a   1.000
_cell.length_b   1.000
_cell.length_c   1.000
_cell.angle_alpha   90.00
_cell.angle_beta   90.00
_cell.angle_gamma   90.00
#
_symmetry.space_group_name_H-M   'P 1'
#
loop_
_entity.id
_entity.type
_entity.pdbx_description
1 polymer ?
#
loop_
_entity_poly.entity_id
_entity_poly.type
_entity_poly.pdbx_seq_one_letter_code
_entity_poly.pdbx_strand_id
1 'polypeptide(L)' 'MNFEAKILSEKMADYKRFAIVLLSVGVFFYLGIILPSVTNSTSDINIMMGTSVVSLTLSIFFFFRSKHYKNLLQKLGETD' A
#
# COMPACT_ATOMS: atom_id res chain seq x y z
N MET A 1 5.82 -28.40 -12.02
CA MET A 1 5.56 -27.11 -11.32
C MET A 1 5.56 -26.02 -12.36
N ASN A 2 4.39 -25.51 -12.71
CA ASN A 2 4.17 -24.61 -13.85
C ASN A 2 4.89 -23.26 -13.62
N PHE A 3 5.75 -22.87 -14.56
CA PHE A 3 6.60 -21.67 -14.48
C PHE A 3 5.77 -20.38 -14.25
N GLU A 4 4.57 -20.36 -14.82
CA GLU A 4 3.54 -19.31 -14.68
C GLU A 4 3.14 -19.05 -13.22
N ALA A 5 2.92 -20.11 -12.43
CA ALA A 5 2.54 -19.99 -11.02
C ALA A 5 3.67 -19.36 -10.18
N LYS A 6 4.93 -19.63 -10.55
CA LYS A 6 6.09 -19.08 -9.86
C LYS A 6 6.21 -17.58 -10.09
N ILE A 7 6.11 -17.12 -11.35
CA ILE A 7 6.15 -15.69 -11.74
C ILE A 7 5.03 -14.92 -11.06
N LEU A 8 3.83 -15.49 -11.05
CA LEU A 8 2.66 -14.85 -10.44
C LEU A 8 2.79 -14.71 -8.91
N SER A 9 3.40 -15.70 -8.23
CA SER A 9 3.68 -15.62 -6.79
C SER A 9 4.72 -14.54 -6.45
N GLU A 10 5.74 -14.40 -7.30
CA GLU A 10 6.82 -13.43 -7.15
C GLU A 10 6.28 -12.00 -7.32
N LYS A 11 5.48 -11.78 -8.37
CA LYS A 11 4.79 -10.52 -8.63
C LYS A 11 3.86 -10.13 -7.48
N MET A 12 3.20 -11.12 -6.86
CA MET A 12 2.34 -10.89 -5.71
C MET A 12 3.11 -10.46 -4.46
N ALA A 13 4.28 -11.06 -4.22
CA ALA A 13 5.19 -10.68 -3.14
C ALA A 13 5.66 -9.22 -3.29
N ASP A 14 5.96 -8.78 -4.50
CA ASP A 14 6.34 -7.39 -4.79
C ASP A 14 5.22 -6.41 -4.47
N TYR A 15 3.98 -6.68 -4.91
CA TYR A 15 2.83 -5.82 -4.58
C TYR A 15 2.58 -5.72 -3.07
N LYS A 16 2.75 -6.82 -2.34
CA LYS A 16 2.63 -6.82 -0.87
C LYS A 16 3.72 -5.95 -0.23
N ARG A 17 4.96 -6.07 -0.71
CA ARG A 17 6.10 -5.28 -0.22
C ARG A 17 5.89 -3.79 -0.47
N PHE A 18 5.41 -3.44 -1.67
CA PHE A 18 5.10 -2.07 -2.03
C PHE A 18 3.99 -1.48 -1.13
N ALA A 19 2.95 -2.25 -0.84
CA ALA A 19 1.87 -1.81 0.04
C ALA A 19 2.34 -1.59 1.49
N ILE A 20 3.22 -2.44 2.01
CA ILE A 20 3.81 -2.26 3.35
C ILE A 20 4.68 -1.00 3.41
N VAL A 21 5.50 -0.76 2.38
CA VAL A 21 6.33 0.45 2.28
C VAL A 21 5.44 1.70 2.22
N LEU A 22 4.40 1.70 1.38
CA LEU A 22 3.47 2.82 1.24
C LEU A 22 2.70 3.09 2.55
N LEU A 23 2.34 2.03 3.29
CA LEU A 23 1.73 2.14 4.61
C LEU A 23 2.71 2.75 5.62
N SER A 24 3.97 2.29 5.64
CA SER A 24 5.00 2.83 6.53
C SER A 24 5.27 4.31 6.25
N VAL A 25 5.34 4.72 4.98
CA VAL A 25 5.49 6.12 4.59
C VAL A 25 4.29 6.95 5.09
N GLY A 26 3.07 6.45 4.97
CA GLY A 26 1.87 7.10 5.52
C GLY A 26 1.92 7.29 7.03
N VAL A 27 2.41 6.29 7.79
CA VAL A 27 2.62 6.40 9.24
C VAL A 27 3.64 7.49 9.57
N PHE A 28 4.75 7.57 8.82
CA PHE A 28 5.74 8.63 9.02
C PHE A 28 5.18 10.03 8.72
N PHE A 29 4.38 10.18 7.66
CA PHE A 29 3.70 11.46 7.39
C PHE A 29 2.71 11.83 8.50
N TYR A 30 1.97 10.87 9.04
CA TYR A 30 1.08 11.10 10.18
C TYR A 30 1.84 11.52 11.45
N LEU A 31 2.98 10.87 11.75
CA LEU A 31 3.86 11.26 12.85
C LEU A 31 4.44 12.67 12.66
N GLY A 32 4.75 13.06 11.42
CA GLY A 32 5.19 14.40 11.07
C GLY A 32 4.14 15.49 11.32
N ILE A 33 2.85 15.17 11.20
CA ILE A 33 1.73 16.06 11.54
C ILE A 33 1.57 16.20 13.05
N ILE A 34 1.72 15.10 13.79
CA ILE A 34 1.57 15.08 15.25
C ILE A 34 2.67 15.87 15.95
N LEU A 35 3.86 15.98 15.36
CA LEU A 35 4.93 16.82 15.90
C LEU A 35 4.53 18.30 15.78
N PRO A 36 4.29 19.02 16.89
CA PRO A 36 3.92 20.42 16.83
C PRO A 36 5.15 21.26 16.46
N SER A 37 5.24 21.59 15.17
CA SER A 37 6.15 22.61 14.65
C SER A 37 5.56 23.98 15.02
N VAL A 38 6.32 24.80 15.75
CA VAL A 38 5.95 26.18 16.11
C VAL A 38 5.73 27.12 14.91
N THR A 39 5.99 26.65 13.69
CA THR A 39 5.96 27.39 12.43
C THR A 39 4.92 26.90 11.41
N ASN A 40 4.16 25.84 11.71
CA ASN A 40 3.22 25.29 10.73
C ASN A 40 1.99 26.19 10.61
N SER A 41 1.83 26.84 9.46
CA SER A 41 0.60 27.54 9.14
C SER A 41 -0.55 26.52 9.03
N THR A 42 -1.80 26.93 9.32
CA THR A 42 -2.98 26.05 9.22
C THR A 42 -3.10 25.37 7.85
N SER A 43 -2.59 26.02 6.81
CA SER A 43 -2.51 25.52 5.44
C SER A 43 -1.56 24.31 5.29
N ASP A 44 -0.39 24.35 5.92
CA ASP A 44 0.62 23.29 5.84
C ASP A 44 0.13 22.00 6.51
N ILE A 45 -0.58 22.14 7.64
CA ILE A 45 -1.19 21.03 8.36
C ILE A 45 -2.25 20.35 7.50
N ASN A 46 -3.10 21.13 6.81
CA ASN A 46 -4.14 20.59 5.92
C ASN A 46 -3.54 19.83 4.73
N ILE A 47 -2.46 20.35 4.13
CA ILE A 47 -1.78 19.69 3.02
C ILE A 47 -1.17 18.37 3.49
N MET A 48 -0.40 18.38 4.60
CA MET A 48 0.22 17.16 5.13
C MET A 48 -0.82 16.10 5.51
N MET A 49 -1.92 16.52 6.14
CA MET A 49 -3.05 15.64 6.48
C MET A 49 -3.68 15.04 5.21
N GLY A 50 -3.92 15.86 4.19
CA GLY A 50 -4.39 15.40 2.88
C GLY A 50 -3.47 14.35 2.25
N THR A 51 -2.16 14.59 2.21
CA THR A 51 -1.18 13.62 1.69
C THR A 51 -1.14 12.32 2.48
N SER A 52 -1.28 12.38 3.80
CA SER A 52 -1.30 11.18 4.66
C SER A 52 -2.53 10.32 4.38
N VAL A 53 -3.71 10.95 4.23
CA VAL A 53 -4.95 10.27 3.88
C VAL A 53 -4.84 9.64 2.48
N VAL A 54 -4.36 10.39 1.48
CA VAL A 54 -4.16 9.88 0.11
C VAL A 54 -3.18 8.71 0.08
N SER A 55 -2.07 8.81 0.81
CA SER A 55 -1.09 7.73 0.98
C SER A 55 -1.72 6.46 1.56
N LEU A 56 -2.52 6.60 2.63
CA LEU A 56 -3.25 5.49 3.26
C LEU A 56 -4.29 4.88 2.32
N THR A 57 -5.09 5.70 1.64
CA THR A 57 -6.09 5.22 0.68
C THR A 57 -5.45 4.47 -0.48
N LEU A 58 -4.34 4.97 -1.03
CA LEU A 58 -3.57 4.28 -2.07
C LEU A 58 -3.00 2.96 -1.55
N SER A 59 -2.49 2.93 -0.31
CA SER A 59 -1.96 1.71 0.31
C SER A 59 -3.05 0.62 0.43
N ILE A 60 -4.23 0.99 0.92
CA ILE A 60 -5.39 0.11 1.04
C ILE A 60 -5.83 -0.39 -0.34
N PHE A 61 -5.86 0.48 -1.35
CA PHE A 61 -6.19 0.13 -2.72
C PHE A 61 -5.22 -0.91 -3.31
N PHE A 62 -3.91 -0.72 -3.14
CA PHE A 62 -2.91 -1.70 -3.57
C PHE A 62 -3.02 -3.03 -2.81
N PHE A 63 -3.36 -2.99 -1.52
CA PHE A 63 -3.59 -4.19 -0.72
C PHE A 63 -4.78 -5.01 -1.23
N PHE A 64 -5.89 -4.34 -1.55
CA PHE A 64 -7.06 -4.97 -2.16
C PHE A 64 -6.75 -5.56 -3.52
N ARG A 65 -6.02 -4.83 -4.36
CA ARG A 65 -5.62 -5.30 -5.70
C ARG A 65 -4.72 -6.52 -5.61
N SER A 66 -3.75 -6.55 -4.69
CA SER A 66 -2.89 -7.71 -4.42
C SER A 66 -3.71 -8.94 -4.00
N LYS A 67 -4.69 -8.75 -3.11
CA LYS A 67 -5.59 -9.81 -2.65
C LYS A 67 -6.47 -10.36 -3.79
N HIS A 68 -6.92 -9.51 -4.69
CA HIS A 68 -7.66 -9.91 -5.89
C HIS A 68 -6.81 -10.81 -6.81
N TYR A 69 -5.56 -10.42 -7.08
CA TYR A 69 -4.65 -11.25 -7.90
C TYR A 69 -4.31 -12.60 -7.22
N LYS A 70 -4.18 -12.64 -5.89
CA LYS A 70 -4.02 -13.91 -5.14
C LYS A 70 -5.19 -14.86 -5.35
N ASN A 71 -6.42 -14.34 -5.24
CA ASN A 71 -7.63 -15.15 -5.39
C ASN A 71 -7.79 -15.65 -6.83
N LEU A 72 -7.41 -14.84 -7.83
CA LEU A 72 -7.40 -15.26 -9.23
C LEU A 72 -6.41 -16.42 -9.48
N LEU A 73 -5.23 -16.34 -8.88
CA LEU A 73 -4.20 -17.36 -8.91
C LEU A 73 -4.64 -18.69 -8.30
N GLN A 74 -5.29 -18.67 -7.13
CA GLN A 74 -5.83 -19.88 -6.51
C GLN A 74 -6.88 -20.54 -7.39
N LYS A 75 -7.79 -19.75 -7.99
CA LYS A 75 -8.78 -20.27 -8.93
C LYS A 75 -8.15 -20.95 -10.16
N LEU A 76 -7.06 -20.40 -10.68
CA LEU A 76 -6.37 -20.97 -11.83
C LEU A 76 -5.66 -22.29 -11.48
N GLY A 77 -5.08 -22.41 -10.28
CA GLY A 77 -4.41 -23.62 -9.81
C GLY A 77 -5.33 -24.74 -9.32
N GLU A 78 -6.62 -24.46 -9.12
CA GLU A 78 -7.65 -25.48 -8.81
C GLU A 78 -8.32 -26.06 -10.06
N THR A 79 -8.05 -25.52 -11.26
CA THR A 79 -8.62 -25.99 -12.53
C THR A 79 -7.63 -26.85 -13.35
N ASP A 80 -6.61 -27.44 -12.69
CA ASP A 80 -5.71 -28.46 -13.23
C ASP A 80 -5.92 -29.80 -12.50
#